data_AF-A0A5M7QQZ5-F1
#
_entry.id   AF-A0A5M7QQZ5-F1
#
_cell.length_a   1.000
_cell.length_b   1.000
_cell.length_c   1.000
_cell.angle_alpha   90.00
_cell.angle_beta   90.00
_cell.angle_gamma   90.00
#
_symmetry.space_group_name_H-M   'P 1'
#
loop_
_entity.id
_entity.type
_entity.pdbx_description
1 polymer ?
#
loop_
_entity_poly.entity_id
_entity_poly.type
_entity_poly.pdbx_seq_one_letter_code
_entity_poly.pdbx_strand_id
1 'polypeptide(L)' 'MEIEIGSFTRVNGESVYAEVTIYTDPDSGGENVSLYLKLPYEVETTLAELEKLAKTEAIKKMRSAADWLAEKAY' A
#
# COMPACT_ATOMS: atom_id res chain seq x y z
N MET A 1 6.84 7.06 10.71
CA MET A 1 6.23 6.43 9.51
C MET A 1 4.74 6.29 9.72
N GLU A 2 3.96 6.91 8.85
CA GLU A 2 2.50 6.88 8.84
C GLU A 2 2.01 6.30 7.50
N ILE A 3 0.88 5.60 7.51
CA ILE A 3 0.28 5.04 6.30
C ILE A 3 -1.16 5.53 6.20
N GLU A 4 -1.42 6.32 5.18
CA GLU A 4 -2.75 6.78 4.79
C GLU A 4 -3.28 5.93 3.64
N ILE A 5 -4.56 5.62 3.71
CA ILE A 5 -5.28 4.96 2.63
C ILE A 5 -6.22 5.98 2.02
N GLY A 6 -6.06 6.21 0.73
CA GLY A 6 -6.93 7.07 -0.06
C GLY A 6 -8.18 6.31 -0.48
N SER A 7 -8.43 6.26 -1.79
CA SER A 7 -9.64 5.63 -2.32
C SER A 7 -9.50 4.11 -2.49
N PHE A 8 -10.63 3.42 -2.33
CA PHE A 8 -10.83 2.05 -2.79
C PHE A 8 -11.69 2.08 -4.06
N THR A 9 -11.12 1.65 -5.19
CA THR A 9 -11.83 1.58 -6.46
C THR A 9 -12.10 0.13 -6.83
N ARG A 10 -13.38 -0.28 -6.85
CA ARG A 10 -13.76 -1.62 -7.29
C ARG A 10 -13.47 -1.79 -8.78
N VAL A 11 -12.87 -2.91 -9.13
CA VAL A 11 -12.61 -3.31 -10.52
C VAL A 11 -13.47 -4.52 -10.85
N ASN A 12 -13.74 -4.76 -12.13
CA ASN A 12 -14.48 -5.95 -12.56
C ASN A 12 -13.79 -7.23 -12.04
N GLY A 13 -14.55 -8.07 -11.34
CA GLY A 13 -14.07 -9.28 -10.68
C GLY A 13 -13.98 -9.15 -9.15
N GLU A 14 -13.17 -10.01 -8.55
CA GLU A 14 -12.94 -10.12 -7.09
C GLU A 14 -11.69 -9.33 -6.67
N SER A 15 -11.62 -8.06 -7.08
CA SER A 15 -10.50 -7.19 -6.75
C SER A 15 -10.90 -5.73 -6.57
N VAL A 16 -10.11 -5.03 -5.75
CA VAL A 16 -10.20 -3.59 -5.51
C VAL A 16 -8.80 -3.00 -5.67
N TYR A 17 -8.72 -1.81 -6.27
CA TYR A 17 -7.52 -0.99 -6.20
C TYR A 17 -7.56 -0.12 -4.95
N ALA A 18 -6.47 -0.12 -4.19
CA ALA A 18 -6.28 0.73 -3.03
C ALA A 18 -5.15 1.72 -3.29
N GLU A 19 -5.41 3.00 -3.05
CA GLU A 19 -4.38 4.03 -3.00
C GLU A 19 -3.78 4.07 -1.60
N VAL A 20 -2.47 3.90 -1.49
CA VAL A 20 -1.77 3.93 -0.20
C VAL A 20 -0.60 4.88 -0.27
N THR A 21 -0.55 5.83 0.65
CA THR A 21 0.58 6.76 0.81
C THR A 21 1.31 6.44 2.10
N ILE A 22 2.61 6.20 2.00
CA ILE A 22 3.51 5.99 3.13
C ILE A 22 4.30 7.27 3.34
N TYR A 23 4.07 7.92 4.47
CA TYR A 23 4.86 9.05 4.95
C TYR A 23 6.05 8.49 5.72
N THR A 24 7.24 8.55 5.12
CA THR A 24 8.45 7.90 5.66
C THR A 24 8.98 8.66 6.87
N ASP A 25 9.00 9.99 6.79
CA ASP A 25 9.35 10.91 7.88
C ASP A 25 8.39 12.11 7.90
N PRO A 26 7.22 11.95 8.56
CA PRO A 26 6.15 12.96 8.54
C PRO A 26 6.53 14.25 9.26
N ASP A 27 7.49 14.22 10.19
CA ASP A 27 7.87 15.37 11.01
C ASP A 27 8.98 16.21 10.36
N SER A 28 9.81 15.61 9.52
CA SER A 28 10.95 16.29 8.87
C SER A 28 10.70 16.67 7.40
N GLY A 29 9.55 16.29 6.84
CA GLY A 29 9.22 16.53 5.43
C GLY A 29 9.95 15.60 4.47
N GLY A 30 10.21 14.36 4.91
CA GLY A 30 10.77 13.32 4.04
C GLY A 30 9.88 13.02 2.82
N GLU A 31 10.44 12.38 1.80
CA GLU A 31 9.68 12.00 0.61
C GLU A 31 8.63 10.92 0.94
N ASN A 32 7.47 11.06 0.31
CA ASN A 32 6.37 10.12 0.47
C ASN A 32 6.39 9.09 -0.65
N VAL A 33 5.99 7.87 -0.33
CA VAL A 33 5.85 6.78 -1.30
C VAL A 33 4.36 6.50 -1.49
N SER A 34 3.85 6.78 -2.69
CA SER A 34 2.48 6.43 -3.06
C SER A 34 2.45 5.16 -3.90
N LEU A 35 1.59 4.22 -3.52
CA LEU A 35 1.41 2.91 -4.12
C LEU A 35 -0.04 2.73 -4.55
N TYR A 36 -0.22 2.16 -5.74
CA TYR A 36 -1.50 1.68 -6.24
C TYR A 36 -1.51 0.15 -6.14
N LEU A 37 -2.26 -0.38 -5.17
CA LEU A 37 -2.26 -1.81 -4.86
C LEU A 37 -3.51 -2.47 -5.40
N LYS A 38 -3.35 -3.57 -6.14
CA LYS A 38 -4.46 -4.48 -6.45
C LYS A 38 -4.63 -5.47 -5.31
N LEU A 39 -5.75 -5.41 -4.61
CA LEU A 39 -6.06 -6.28 -3.49
C LEU A 39 -7.17 -7.28 -3.88
N PRO A 40 -7.09 -8.53 -3.42
CA PRO A 40 -8.23 -9.44 -3.50
C PRO A 40 -9.39 -8.88 -2.67
N TYR A 41 -10.61 -9.07 -3.16
CA TYR A 41 -11.83 -8.55 -2.54
C TYR A 41 -12.94 -9.60 -2.60
N GLU A 42 -13.50 -9.95 -1.45
CA GLU A 42 -14.75 -10.70 -1.34
C GLU A 42 -15.88 -9.73 -0.98
N VAL A 43 -17.11 -10.01 -1.42
CA VAL A 43 -18.25 -9.09 -1.22
C VAL A 43 -18.52 -8.79 0.25
N GLU A 44 -18.18 -9.74 1.12
CA GLU A 44 -18.34 -9.65 2.58
C GLU A 44 -17.17 -9.02 3.32
N THR A 45 -16.06 -8.71 2.62
CA THR A 45 -14.91 -8.02 3.23
C THR A 45 -15.32 -6.62 3.69
N THR A 46 -15.11 -6.35 4.97
CA THR A 46 -15.37 -5.05 5.56
C THR A 46 -14.31 -4.02 5.16
N LEU A 47 -14.64 -2.73 5.28
CA LEU A 47 -13.68 -1.65 5.02
C LEU A 47 -12.44 -1.79 5.91
N ALA A 48 -12.61 -2.11 7.20
CA ALA A 48 -11.50 -2.24 8.14
C ALA A 48 -10.55 -3.40 7.76
N GLU A 49 -11.09 -4.49 7.20
CA GLU A 49 -10.28 -5.61 6.69
C GLU A 49 -9.52 -5.23 5.42
N LEU A 50 -10.17 -4.51 4.50
CA LEU A 50 -9.51 -3.95 3.31
C LEU A 50 -8.38 -2.99 3.69
N GLU A 51 -8.60 -2.12 4.68
CA GLU A 51 -7.58 -1.20 5.17
C GLU A 51 -6.38 -1.94 5.79
N LYS A 52 -6.65 -2.94 6.62
CA LYS A 52 -5.62 -3.79 7.21
C LYS A 52 -4.82 -4.52 6.12
N LEU A 53 -5.50 -5.03 5.11
CA LEU A 53 -4.87 -5.71 3.98
C LEU A 53 -4.02 -4.75 3.15
N ALA A 54 -4.55 -3.56 2.83
CA ALA A 54 -3.84 -2.51 2.10
C ALA A 54 -2.54 -2.10 2.80
N LYS A 55 -2.59 -1.83 4.11
CA LYS A 55 -1.39 -1.50 4.92
C LYS A 55 -0.36 -2.63 4.90
N THR A 56 -0.84 -3.87 5.06
CA THR A 56 0.03 -5.05 5.07
C THR A 56 0.75 -5.24 3.74
N GLU A 57 0.02 -5.16 2.63
CA GLU A 57 0.59 -5.31 1.29
C GLU A 57 1.49 -4.13 0.91
N ALA A 58 1.16 -2.90 1.31
CA ALA A 58 2.00 -1.73 1.10
C ALA A 58 3.39 -1.90 1.73
N ILE A 59 3.45 -2.34 2.99
CA ILE A 59 4.71 -2.61 3.70
C ILE A 59 5.51 -3.71 3.00
N LYS A 60 4.87 -4.80 2.57
CA LYS A 60 5.54 -5.88 1.83
C LYS A 60 6.15 -5.39 0.53
N LYS A 61 5.41 -4.58 -0.25
CA LYS A 61 5.89 -4.01 -1.52
C LYS A 61 7.04 -3.04 -1.31
N MET A 62 6.93 -2.17 -0.31
CA MET A 62 8.02 -1.26 0.07
C MET A 62 9.29 -2.03 0.46
N ARG A 63 9.17 -3.08 1.29
CA ARG A 63 10.31 -3.91 1.67
C ARG A 63 10.94 -4.60 0.45
N SER A 64 10.13 -5.23 -0.40
CA SER A 64 10.63 -5.86 -1.62
C SER A 64 11.33 -4.88 -2.56
N ALA A 65 10.86 -3.63 -2.64
CA ALA A 65 11.52 -2.60 -3.43
C ALA A 65 12.86 -2.16 -2.81
N ALA A 66 12.91 -1.99 -1.49
CA ALA A 66 14.15 -1.69 -0.77
C ALA A 66 15.19 -2.80 -0.91
N ASP A 67 14.77 -4.06 -0.77
CA ASP A 67 15.63 -5.23 -0.95
C ASP A 67 16.18 -5.28 -2.39
N TRP A 68 15.33 -5.08 -3.40
CA TRP A 68 15.76 -5.01 -4.80
C TRP A 68 16.73 -3.87 -5.07
N LEU A 69 16.50 -2.67 -4.49
CA LEU A 69 17.43 -1.54 -4.63
C LEU A 69 18.79 -1.86 -3.99
N ALA A 70 18.80 -2.50 -2.83
CA ALA A 70 20.04 -2.91 -2.16
C ALA A 70 20.83 -3.93 -3.01
N GLU A 71 20.16 -4.84 -3.72
CA GLU A 71 20.81 -5.78 -4.64
C GLU A 71 21.34 -5.13 -5.93
N LYS A 72 20.80 -3.97 -6.34
CA LYS A 72 21.15 -3.29 -7.60
C LYS A 72 22.09 -2.10 -7.43
N ALA A 73 22.21 -1.56 -6.21
CA ALA A 73 23.08 -0.44 -5.91
C ALA A 73 24.56 -0.84 -5.70
N TYR A 74 24.87 -2.15 -5.69
CA TYR A 74 26.22 -2.71 -5.53
C TYR A 74 26.64 -3.59 -6.71
#